data_AF-A0ABD5B206-F1
#
_entry.id   AF-A0ABD5B206-F1
#
_cell.length_a   1.000
_cell.length_b   1.000
_cell.length_c   1.000
_cell.angle_alpha   90.00
_cell.angle_beta   90.00
_cell.angle_gamma   90.00
#
_symmetry.space_group_name_H-M   'P 1'
#
loop_
_entity.id
_entity.type
_entity.pdbx_description
1 polymer ?
#
loop_
_entity_poly.entity_id
_entity_poly.type
_entity_poly.pdbx_seq_one_letter_code
_entity_poly.pdbx_strand_id
1 'polypeptide(L)'
;MENDLDNVQIPVYVINLKERTERYEHIKQQFLGKDEFVVEIIQSEKNARGNVGLWENIVNIVRIAQNKEEDIIILCEDDHVFTQDYNKKYFIQSILNSYEQNVQVLSGGTSGGFSFVVPVDRNRYWVNHFWGLQFTVIFSSFFNDILNYIFLVDDTADDVISSLTVNKMVIYPFISVQRDFGYSDVTLKNHINENWVDKLFQKSQETLEIYKKIADEFIWKK
;
A
#
# COMPACT_ATOMS: atom_id res chain seq x y z
N MET A 1 -11.95 -22.07 -11.63
CA MET A 1 -11.26 -21.50 -10.47
C MET A 1 -9.77 -21.30 -10.72
N GLU A 2 -8.92 -22.33 -10.89
CA GLU A 2 -7.49 -22.07 -11.16
C GLU A 2 -7.23 -21.32 -12.48
N ASN A 3 -7.99 -21.62 -13.54
CA ASN A 3 -7.91 -20.94 -14.83
C ASN A 3 -8.57 -19.54 -14.86
N ASP A 4 -9.29 -19.11 -13.81
CA ASP A 4 -10.00 -17.81 -13.81
C ASP A 4 -9.13 -16.66 -13.30
N LEU A 5 -8.08 -16.96 -12.52
CA LEU A 5 -7.19 -15.94 -11.94
C LEU A 5 -6.15 -15.41 -12.93
N ASP A 6 -5.87 -16.14 -14.01
CA ASP A 6 -4.82 -15.79 -14.96
C ASP A 6 -5.16 -14.53 -15.76
N ASN A 7 -6.46 -14.26 -15.98
CA ASN A 7 -6.96 -13.12 -16.74
C ASN A 7 -7.34 -11.92 -15.85
N VAL A 8 -7.11 -12.00 -14.53
CA VAL A 8 -7.43 -10.89 -13.62
C VAL A 8 -6.47 -9.73 -13.89
N GLN A 9 -7.05 -8.56 -14.09
CA GLN A 9 -6.35 -7.29 -14.27
C GLN A 9 -6.78 -6.33 -13.17
N ILE A 10 -5.81 -5.77 -12.45
CA ILE A 10 -6.03 -4.87 -11.32
C ILE A 10 -5.54 -3.47 -11.69
N PRO A 11 -6.39 -2.43 -11.58
CA PRO A 11 -5.99 -1.05 -11.79
C PRO A 11 -4.93 -0.63 -10.77
N VAL A 12 -3.81 -0.07 -11.26
CA VAL A 12 -2.75 0.52 -10.43
C VAL A 12 -2.57 1.97 -10.81
N TYR A 13 -2.71 2.86 -9.84
CA TYR A 13 -2.45 4.28 -10.01
C TYR A 13 -1.16 4.65 -9.29
N VAL A 14 -0.12 4.93 -10.08
CA VAL A 14 1.20 5.30 -9.58
C VAL A 14 1.30 6.81 -9.50
N ILE A 15 1.61 7.34 -8.32
CA ILE A 15 1.88 8.77 -8.13
C ILE A 15 3.36 9.03 -8.36
N ASN A 16 3.67 9.95 -9.28
CA ASN A 16 5.04 10.37 -9.58
C ASN A 16 5.09 11.90 -9.79
N LEU A 17 6.11 12.56 -9.24
CA LEU A 17 6.38 13.96 -9.61
C LEU A 17 7.17 13.98 -10.91
N LYS A 18 6.81 14.87 -11.86
CA LYS A 18 7.47 14.98 -13.17
C LYS A 18 8.99 15.18 -13.08
N GLU A 19 9.46 15.86 -12.03
CA GLU A 19 10.89 16.09 -11.81
C GLU A 19 11.67 14.82 -11.42
N ARG A 20 11.00 13.76 -10.95
CA ARG A 20 11.60 12.50 -10.46
C ARG A 20 11.72 11.47 -11.58
N THR A 21 12.51 11.78 -12.59
CA THR A 21 12.67 10.93 -13.78
C THR A 21 13.29 9.56 -13.46
N GLU A 22 14.15 9.47 -12.46
CA GLU A 22 14.74 8.23 -11.98
C GLU A 22 13.74 7.34 -11.22
N ARG A 23 12.85 7.94 -10.43
CA ARG A 23 11.76 7.20 -9.76
C ARG A 23 10.71 6.73 -10.77
N TYR A 24 10.45 7.53 -11.81
CA TYR A 24 9.61 7.14 -12.94
C TYR A 24 10.15 5.91 -13.68
N GLU A 25 11.45 5.86 -14.01
CA GLU A 25 12.03 4.67 -14.64
C GLU A 25 12.09 3.49 -13.66
N HIS A 26 12.42 3.73 -12.39
CA HIS A 26 12.40 2.70 -11.34
C HIS A 26 11.04 2.01 -11.25
N ILE A 27 9.95 2.77 -11.12
CA ILE A 27 8.62 2.19 -10.93
C ILE A 27 8.14 1.42 -12.16
N LYS A 28 8.47 1.90 -13.37
CA LYS A 28 8.22 1.14 -14.60
C LYS A 28 8.91 -0.22 -14.61
N GLN A 29 10.14 -0.32 -14.08
CA GLN A 29 10.83 -1.60 -13.97
C GLN A 29 10.17 -2.55 -12.96
N GLN A 30 9.59 -2.04 -11.87
CA GLN A 30 8.92 -2.89 -10.88
C GLN A 30 7.71 -3.64 -11.46
N PHE A 31 6.99 -3.02 -12.39
CA PHE A 31 5.82 -3.61 -13.05
C PHE A 31 6.13 -4.34 -14.37
N LEU A 32 7.40 -4.35 -14.80
CA LEU A 32 7.77 -5.00 -16.06
C LEU A 32 7.50 -6.51 -16.00
N GLY A 33 6.71 -7.00 -16.96
CA GLY A 33 6.35 -8.42 -17.06
C GLY A 33 5.30 -8.90 -16.06
N LYS A 34 4.59 -7.99 -15.38
CA LYS A 34 3.47 -8.29 -14.48
C LYS A 34 2.14 -7.91 -15.14
N ASP A 35 1.59 -8.83 -15.91
CA ASP A 35 0.39 -8.62 -16.74
C ASP A 35 -0.92 -8.49 -15.94
N GLU A 36 -0.89 -8.85 -14.66
CA GLU A 36 -1.97 -8.68 -13.71
C GLU A 36 -2.24 -7.22 -13.33
N PHE A 37 -1.35 -6.29 -13.69
CA PHE A 37 -1.46 -4.88 -13.35
C PHE A 37 -1.71 -4.01 -14.58
N VAL A 38 -2.78 -3.20 -14.51
CA VAL A 38 -3.06 -2.14 -15.48
C VAL A 38 -2.57 -0.83 -14.88
N VAL A 39 -1.35 -0.45 -15.23
CA VAL A 39 -0.65 0.68 -14.60
C VAL A 39 -0.96 2.00 -15.32
N GLU A 40 -1.48 2.96 -14.55
CA GLU A 40 -1.64 4.36 -14.94
C GLU A 40 -0.74 5.24 -14.05
N ILE A 41 0.23 5.92 -14.66
CA ILE A 41 1.13 6.82 -13.92
C ILE A 41 0.54 8.23 -13.94
N ILE A 42 0.13 8.70 -12.76
CA ILE A 42 -0.40 10.04 -12.53
C ILE A 42 0.77 10.97 -12.22
N GLN A 43 1.21 11.71 -13.23
CA GLN A 43 2.27 12.69 -13.08
C GLN A 43 1.74 14.04 -12.61
N SER A 44 2.30 14.54 -11.51
CA SER A 44 1.97 15.87 -10.98
C SER A 44 3.20 16.79 -10.91
N GLU A 45 2.93 18.09 -10.86
CA GLU A 45 3.94 19.08 -10.48
C GLU A 45 4.20 19.00 -8.97
N LYS A 46 5.36 19.49 -8.54
CA LYS A 46 5.70 19.59 -7.13
C LYS A 46 4.78 20.60 -6.43
N ASN A 47 4.13 20.18 -5.34
CA ASN A 47 3.41 21.08 -4.45
C ASN A 47 4.39 21.71 -3.44
N ALA A 48 4.13 22.95 -3.02
CA ALA A 48 4.89 23.60 -1.94
C ALA A 48 4.83 22.81 -0.63
N ARG A 49 3.76 22.04 -0.42
CA ARG A 49 3.57 21.08 0.68
C ARG A 49 3.37 19.68 0.08
N GLY A 50 4.40 18.84 0.13
CA GLY A 50 4.37 17.52 -0.50
C GLY A 50 3.28 16.62 0.04
N ASN A 51 3.00 16.64 1.34
CA ASN A 51 1.90 15.88 1.96
C ASN A 51 0.52 16.27 1.39
N VAL A 52 0.27 17.57 1.22
CA VAL A 52 -0.98 18.07 0.62
C VAL A 52 -1.06 17.66 -0.85
N GLY A 53 0.03 17.81 -1.61
CA GLY A 53 0.08 17.39 -3.01
C GLY A 53 -0.15 15.89 -3.20
N LEU A 54 0.39 15.05 -2.30
CA LEU A 54 0.14 13.62 -2.29
C LEU A 54 -1.35 13.31 -2.05
N TRP A 55 -1.97 13.95 -1.06
CA TRP A 55 -3.39 13.77 -0.79
C TRP A 55 -4.29 14.23 -1.96
N GLU A 56 -3.98 15.37 -2.58
CA GLU A 56 -4.70 15.86 -3.77
C GLU A 56 -4.65 14.83 -4.92
N ASN A 57 -3.49 14.19 -5.14
CA ASN A 57 -3.36 13.12 -6.13
C ASN A 57 -4.21 11.89 -5.74
N ILE A 58 -4.21 11.48 -4.47
CA ILE A 58 -5.04 10.36 -3.98
C ILE A 58 -6.53 10.65 -4.21
N VAL A 59 -7.01 11.84 -3.86
CA VAL A 59 -8.40 12.27 -4.09
C VAL A 59 -8.74 12.24 -5.58
N ASN A 60 -7.83 12.72 -6.44
CA ASN A 60 -8.02 12.68 -7.89
C ASN A 60 -8.12 11.23 -8.42
N ILE A 61 -7.22 10.35 -7.98
CA ILE A 61 -7.23 8.92 -8.31
C ILE A 61 -8.55 8.28 -7.89
N VAL A 62 -9.03 8.52 -6.67
CA VAL A 62 -10.30 7.97 -6.18
C VAL A 62 -11.49 8.47 -7.02
N ARG A 63 -11.48 9.72 -7.48
CA ARG A 63 -12.52 10.23 -8.41
C ARG A 63 -12.45 9.54 -9.77
N ILE A 64 -11.25 9.33 -10.32
CA ILE A 64 -11.06 8.58 -11.57
C ILE A 64 -11.62 7.16 -11.41
N ALA A 65 -11.27 6.48 -10.32
CA ALA A 65 -11.73 5.14 -10.00
C ALA A 65 -13.26 5.06 -9.86
N GLN A 66 -13.89 6.01 -9.15
CA GLN A 66 -15.35 6.11 -9.07
C GLN A 66 -16.00 6.28 -10.44
N ASN A 67 -15.44 7.14 -11.30
CA ASN A 67 -15.97 7.37 -12.64
C ASN A 67 -15.78 6.17 -13.58
N LYS A 68 -14.74 5.36 -13.37
CA LYS A 68 -14.49 4.11 -14.09
C LYS A 68 -15.24 2.91 -13.50
N GLU A 69 -16.01 3.12 -12.43
CA GLU A 69 -16.73 2.06 -11.70
C GLU A 69 -15.79 0.94 -11.22
N GLU A 70 -14.59 1.30 -10.78
CA GLU A 70 -13.60 0.34 -10.28
C GLU A 70 -13.95 -0.10 -8.85
N ASP A 71 -14.14 -1.41 -8.65
CA ASP A 71 -14.42 -1.99 -7.32
C ASP A 71 -13.20 -1.95 -6.39
N ILE A 72 -12.01 -1.95 -6.97
CA ILE A 72 -10.73 -1.87 -6.28
C ILE A 72 -9.74 -1.06 -7.09
N ILE A 73 -8.82 -0.40 -6.40
CA ILE A 73 -7.61 0.18 -7.00
C ILE A 73 -6.40 -0.17 -6.16
N ILE A 74 -5.23 -0.15 -6.79
CA ILE A 74 -3.96 -0.12 -6.08
C ILE A 74 -3.42 1.30 -6.17
N LEU A 75 -3.35 1.97 -5.02
CA LEU A 75 -2.55 3.17 -4.87
C LEU A 75 -1.08 2.76 -4.76
N CYS A 76 -0.22 3.37 -5.58
CA CYS A 76 1.20 3.06 -5.60
C CYS A 76 2.03 4.35 -5.59
N GLU A 77 3.11 4.38 -4.81
CA GLU A 77 4.11 5.44 -4.89
C GLU A 77 5.26 5.01 -5.80
N ASP A 78 5.96 5.98 -6.38
CA ASP A 78 7.07 5.76 -7.32
C ASP A 78 8.37 5.24 -6.66
N ASP A 79 8.39 5.05 -5.34
CA ASP A 79 9.45 4.37 -4.60
C ASP A 79 9.13 2.92 -4.18
N HIS A 80 7.98 2.41 -4.59
CA HIS A 80 7.61 1.01 -4.38
C HIS A 80 8.68 0.04 -4.91
N VAL A 81 8.89 -1.05 -4.17
CA VAL A 81 9.67 -2.21 -4.59
C VAL A 81 8.93 -3.49 -4.24
N PHE A 82 8.76 -4.38 -5.22
CA PHE A 82 8.29 -5.74 -4.94
C PHE A 82 9.37 -6.53 -4.22
N THR A 83 9.00 -7.21 -3.15
CA THR A 83 9.89 -8.15 -2.46
C THR A 83 9.97 -9.47 -3.23
N GLN A 84 10.88 -10.35 -2.82
CA GLN A 84 10.94 -11.73 -3.30
C GLN A 84 9.69 -12.56 -2.95
N ASP A 85 8.90 -12.12 -1.98
CA ASP A 85 7.70 -12.81 -1.51
C ASP A 85 6.46 -12.44 -2.34
N TYR A 86 6.57 -11.50 -3.29
CA TYR A 86 5.50 -11.20 -4.23
C TYR A 86 5.14 -12.44 -5.05
N ASN A 87 3.86 -12.78 -5.06
CA ASN A 87 3.31 -13.85 -5.87
C ASN A 87 1.90 -13.48 -6.36
N LYS A 88 1.71 -13.46 -7.68
CA LYS A 88 0.44 -13.11 -8.36
C LYS A 88 -0.77 -13.83 -7.74
N LYS A 89 -0.70 -15.17 -7.64
CA LYS A 89 -1.82 -15.98 -7.14
C LYS A 89 -2.14 -15.67 -5.68
N TYR A 90 -1.14 -15.58 -4.81
CA TYR A 90 -1.36 -15.26 -3.40
C TYR A 90 -1.86 -13.84 -3.19
N PHE A 91 -1.39 -12.88 -3.99
CA PHE A 91 -1.84 -11.50 -3.92
C PHE A 91 -3.31 -11.37 -4.35
N ILE A 92 -3.70 -11.93 -5.49
CA ILE A 92 -5.09 -11.90 -5.96
C ILE A 92 -6.01 -12.61 -4.96
N GLN A 93 -5.61 -13.77 -4.43
CA GLN A 93 -6.39 -14.45 -3.39
C GLN A 93 -6.53 -13.60 -2.13
N SER A 94 -5.48 -12.84 -1.77
CA SER A 94 -5.53 -11.93 -0.63
C SER A 94 -6.53 -10.80 -0.85
N ILE A 95 -6.63 -10.26 -2.07
CA ILE A 95 -7.64 -9.26 -2.43
C ILE A 95 -9.04 -9.86 -2.32
N LEU A 96 -9.29 -11.02 -2.93
CA LEU A 96 -10.61 -11.66 -2.92
C LEU A 96 -11.09 -11.96 -1.51
N ASN A 97 -10.24 -12.56 -0.67
CA ASN A 97 -10.59 -12.84 0.71
C ASN A 97 -10.82 -11.55 1.52
N SER A 98 -10.06 -10.49 1.22
CA SER A 98 -10.23 -9.18 1.88
C SER A 98 -11.56 -8.55 1.48
N TYR A 99 -11.95 -8.65 0.20
CA TYR A 99 -13.25 -8.20 -0.28
C TYR A 99 -14.40 -8.94 0.44
N GLU A 100 -14.34 -10.27 0.53
CA GLU A 100 -15.34 -11.08 1.25
C GLU A 100 -15.43 -10.71 2.74
N GLN A 101 -14.34 -10.23 3.33
CA GLN A 101 -14.24 -9.80 4.72
C GLN A 101 -14.60 -8.32 4.93
N ASN A 102 -15.07 -7.61 3.90
CA ASN A 102 -15.37 -6.17 3.94
C ASN A 102 -14.18 -5.32 4.41
N VAL A 103 -12.96 -5.73 4.02
CA VAL A 103 -11.75 -4.91 4.20
C VAL A 103 -11.88 -3.68 3.32
N GLN A 104 -11.53 -2.52 3.89
CA GLN A 104 -11.52 -1.24 3.18
C GLN A 104 -10.13 -0.89 2.65
N VAL A 105 -9.08 -1.36 3.33
CA VAL A 105 -7.68 -1.13 2.96
C VAL A 105 -6.84 -2.38 3.19
N LEU A 106 -6.09 -2.81 2.17
CA LEU A 106 -5.12 -3.90 2.27
C LEU A 106 -3.74 -3.40 1.83
N SER A 107 -2.81 -3.29 2.78
CA SER A 107 -1.43 -2.89 2.53
C SER A 107 -0.56 -4.08 2.12
N GLY A 108 0.24 -3.92 1.07
CA GLY A 108 1.23 -4.92 0.64
C GLY A 108 2.46 -5.01 1.55
N GLY A 109 2.61 -4.08 2.48
CA GLY A 109 3.68 -4.00 3.45
C GLY A 109 3.68 -2.63 4.15
N THR A 110 4.08 -2.60 5.42
CA THR A 110 4.02 -1.38 6.25
C THR A 110 5.38 -1.06 6.84
N SER A 111 5.71 0.23 6.90
CA SER A 111 6.90 0.71 7.59
C SER A 111 6.71 0.80 9.12
N GLY A 112 5.48 0.65 9.63
CA GLY A 112 5.22 0.64 11.06
C GLY A 112 3.84 1.16 11.43
N GLY A 113 3.76 1.93 12.51
CA GLY A 113 2.53 2.58 12.97
C GLY A 113 1.64 1.71 13.86
N PHE A 114 1.73 0.38 13.79
CA PHE A 114 0.89 -0.52 14.58
C PHE A 114 1.45 -0.84 15.97
N SER A 115 0.54 -1.18 16.88
CA SER A 115 0.83 -1.75 18.21
C SER A 115 0.04 -3.03 18.48
N PHE A 116 -1.07 -3.23 17.78
CA PHE A 116 -1.90 -4.44 17.88
C PHE A 116 -1.95 -5.15 16.53
N VAL A 117 -1.76 -6.46 16.58
CA VAL A 117 -1.79 -7.35 15.43
C VAL A 117 -2.71 -8.52 15.75
N VAL A 118 -3.63 -8.84 14.84
CA VAL A 118 -4.49 -10.02 14.92
C VAL A 118 -4.30 -10.84 13.65
N PRO A 119 -3.77 -12.08 13.73
CA PRO A 119 -3.71 -12.99 12.60
C PRO A 119 -5.13 -13.29 12.09
N VAL A 120 -5.40 -12.97 10.83
CA VAL A 120 -6.72 -13.22 10.19
C VAL A 120 -6.65 -14.52 9.42
N ASP A 121 -5.56 -14.73 8.68
CA ASP A 121 -5.19 -16.03 8.13
C ASP A 121 -3.66 -16.19 8.10
N ARG A 122 -3.14 -17.10 7.27
CA ARG A 122 -1.71 -17.38 7.18
C ARG A 122 -0.88 -16.20 6.66
N ASN A 123 -1.48 -15.33 5.84
CA ASN A 123 -0.77 -14.31 5.08
C ASN A 123 -1.38 -12.90 5.22
N ARG A 124 -2.49 -12.73 5.94
CA ARG A 124 -3.10 -11.44 6.24
C ARG A 124 -3.31 -11.24 7.73
N TYR A 125 -2.99 -10.02 8.16
CA TYR A 125 -3.03 -9.62 9.56
C TYR A 125 -3.81 -8.32 9.66
N TRP A 126 -4.81 -8.31 10.54
CA TRP A 126 -5.42 -7.06 10.94
C TRP A 126 -4.45 -6.30 11.83
N VAL A 127 -4.33 -5.00 11.62
CA VAL A 127 -3.51 -4.11 12.43
C VAL A 127 -4.32 -2.88 12.84
N ASN A 128 -4.07 -2.36 14.04
CA ASN A 128 -4.80 -1.18 14.49
C ASN A 128 -4.44 0.08 13.70
N HIS A 129 -3.24 0.14 13.13
CA HIS A 129 -2.73 1.27 12.36
C HIS A 129 -1.65 0.82 11.38
N PHE A 130 -1.28 1.61 10.37
CA PHE A 130 -0.11 1.34 9.54
C PHE A 130 0.47 2.65 8.96
N TRP A 131 1.73 2.59 8.52
CA TRP A 131 2.40 3.67 7.79
C TRP A 131 2.98 3.16 6.48
N GLY A 132 3.18 4.09 5.53
CA GLY A 132 3.61 3.77 4.17
C GLY A 132 2.46 3.34 3.27
N LEU A 133 2.30 4.05 2.13
CA LEU A 133 1.25 3.79 1.15
C LEU A 133 1.79 3.26 -0.18
N GLN A 134 3.08 2.91 -0.24
CA GLN A 134 3.79 2.63 -1.48
C GLN A 134 3.13 1.56 -2.36
N PHE A 135 2.37 0.63 -1.78
CA PHE A 135 1.56 -0.33 -2.50
C PHE A 135 0.37 -0.76 -1.65
N THR A 136 -0.78 -0.14 -1.90
CA THR A 136 -1.96 -0.25 -1.04
C THR A 136 -3.21 -0.47 -1.88
N VAL A 137 -3.90 -1.58 -1.65
CA VAL A 137 -5.21 -1.84 -2.24
C VAL A 137 -6.25 -1.03 -1.47
N ILE A 138 -7.05 -0.26 -2.19
CA ILE A 138 -8.19 0.49 -1.67
C ILE A 138 -9.46 -0.07 -2.31
N PHE A 139 -10.39 -0.50 -1.48
CA PHE A 139 -11.68 -1.02 -1.93
C PHE A 139 -12.68 0.12 -2.11
N SER A 140 -13.59 0.01 -3.09
CA SER A 140 -14.56 1.05 -3.44
C SER A 140 -15.46 1.48 -2.27
N SER A 141 -15.69 0.57 -1.32
CA SER A 141 -16.37 0.84 -0.05
C SER A 141 -15.69 1.89 0.84
N PHE A 142 -14.45 2.29 0.53
CA PHE A 142 -13.70 3.31 1.26
C PHE A 142 -13.53 4.63 0.48
N PHE A 143 -13.93 4.67 -0.79
CA PHE A 143 -13.71 5.84 -1.64
C PHE A 143 -14.39 7.09 -1.10
N ASN A 144 -15.64 6.98 -0.63
CA ASN A 144 -16.35 8.13 -0.07
C ASN A 144 -15.73 8.63 1.24
N ASP A 145 -15.14 7.75 2.05
CA ASP A 145 -14.45 8.17 3.27
C ASP A 145 -13.23 9.04 2.94
N ILE A 146 -12.45 8.64 1.92
CA ILE A 146 -11.34 9.45 1.39
C ILE A 146 -11.84 10.78 0.84
N LEU A 147 -12.87 10.77 -0.01
CA LEU A 147 -13.34 12.00 -0.68
C LEU A 147 -13.97 13.02 0.28
N ASN A 148 -14.58 12.55 1.37
CA ASN A 148 -15.24 13.41 2.35
C ASN A 148 -14.29 13.92 3.44
N TYR A 149 -13.07 13.40 3.53
CA TYR A 149 -12.11 13.83 4.53
C TYR A 149 -11.50 15.21 4.20
N ILE A 150 -11.48 16.09 5.21
CA ILE A 150 -10.88 17.41 5.11
C ILE A 150 -9.42 17.31 5.58
N PHE A 151 -8.50 17.24 4.62
CA PHE A 151 -7.07 17.09 4.89
C PHE A 151 -6.46 18.37 5.49
N LEU A 152 -5.76 18.20 6.61
CA LEU A 152 -5.10 19.28 7.33
C LEU A 152 -3.64 19.43 6.92
N VAL A 153 -3.05 20.56 7.30
CA VAL A 153 -1.67 20.91 6.92
C VAL A 153 -0.63 19.95 7.52
N ASP A 154 -0.91 19.43 8.71
CA ASP A 154 -0.01 18.55 9.46
C ASP A 154 -0.33 17.06 9.24
N ASP A 155 -1.35 16.76 8.44
CA ASP A 155 -1.74 15.39 8.12
C ASP A 155 -0.70 14.72 7.21
N THR A 156 -0.55 13.40 7.36
CA THR A 156 0.10 12.55 6.36
C THR A 156 -0.92 11.56 5.80
N ALA A 157 -0.80 11.25 4.51
CA ALA A 157 -1.80 10.44 3.82
C ALA A 157 -1.95 9.04 4.42
N ASP A 158 -0.85 8.43 4.85
CA ASP A 158 -0.83 7.11 5.46
C ASP A 158 -1.53 7.10 6.83
N ASP A 159 -1.23 8.09 7.67
CA ASP A 159 -1.84 8.25 8.99
C ASP A 159 -3.35 8.50 8.88
N VAL A 160 -3.77 9.35 7.93
CA VAL A 160 -5.19 9.61 7.63
C VAL A 160 -5.89 8.36 7.12
N ILE A 161 -5.39 7.72 6.07
CA ILE A 161 -6.02 6.51 5.48
C ILE A 161 -6.15 5.43 6.54
N SER A 162 -5.09 5.20 7.31
CA SER A 162 -5.12 4.20 8.37
C SER A 162 -6.09 4.59 9.48
N SER A 163 -6.20 5.87 9.86
CA SER A 163 -7.13 6.31 10.92
C SER A 163 -8.61 6.29 10.52
N LEU A 164 -8.90 6.49 9.23
CA LEU A 164 -10.27 6.60 8.71
C LEU A 164 -11.05 5.28 8.70
N THR A 165 -10.36 4.14 8.71
CA THR A 165 -11.00 2.82 8.74
C THR A 165 -10.55 2.00 9.94
N VAL A 166 -11.41 1.11 10.42
CA VAL A 166 -11.02 0.01 11.33
C VAL A 166 -10.74 -1.29 10.56
N ASN A 167 -11.30 -1.45 9.36
CA ASN A 167 -11.19 -2.66 8.55
C ASN A 167 -9.99 -2.54 7.60
N LYS A 168 -8.79 -2.55 8.19
CA LYS A 168 -7.52 -2.54 7.48
C LYS A 168 -6.74 -3.82 7.76
N MET A 169 -6.01 -4.29 6.76
CA MET A 169 -5.13 -5.44 6.89
C MET A 169 -3.79 -5.19 6.20
N VAL A 170 -2.79 -5.94 6.62
CA VAL A 170 -1.46 -5.98 6.02
C VAL A 170 -1.16 -7.41 5.57
N ILE A 171 -0.61 -7.54 4.37
CA ILE A 171 -0.08 -8.82 3.86
C ILE A 171 1.27 -9.09 4.53
N TYR A 172 1.47 -10.30 5.06
CA TYR A 172 2.77 -10.77 5.56
C TYR A 172 3.03 -12.22 5.13
N PRO A 173 4.21 -12.60 4.60
CA PRO A 173 5.39 -11.76 4.33
C PRO A 173 5.09 -10.57 3.41
N PHE A 174 5.79 -9.46 3.60
CA PHE A 174 5.55 -8.24 2.84
C PHE A 174 5.81 -8.52 1.37
N ILE A 175 4.88 -8.13 0.50
CA ILE A 175 5.06 -8.17 -0.96
C ILE A 175 5.61 -6.85 -1.50
N SER A 176 5.61 -5.81 -0.67
CA SER A 176 6.05 -4.47 -1.01
C SER A 176 6.86 -3.85 0.13
N VAL A 177 7.92 -3.15 -0.24
CA VAL A 177 8.67 -2.21 0.60
C VAL A 177 8.92 -0.91 -0.17
N GLN A 178 9.55 0.08 0.47
CA GLN A 178 9.99 1.33 -0.17
C GLN A 178 11.49 1.31 -0.41
N ARG A 179 11.92 1.91 -1.52
CA ARG A 179 13.33 2.22 -1.78
C ARG A 179 13.65 3.65 -1.32
N ASP A 180 14.73 3.80 -0.56
CA ASP A 180 15.27 5.13 -0.24
C ASP A 180 16.03 5.70 -1.45
N PHE A 181 15.57 6.85 -1.96
CA PHE A 181 16.25 7.61 -3.02
C PHE A 181 17.13 8.74 -2.46
N GLY A 182 17.23 8.85 -1.13
CA GLY A 182 17.97 9.91 -0.43
C GLY A 182 17.19 11.22 -0.31
N TYR A 183 15.91 11.24 -0.69
CA TYR A 183 15.04 12.40 -0.54
C TYR A 183 13.55 12.03 -0.46
N SER A 184 12.77 12.89 0.20
CA SER A 184 11.30 12.86 0.24
C SER A 184 10.76 14.29 0.34
N ASP A 185 9.63 14.54 -0.32
CA ASP A 185 8.86 15.79 -0.23
C ASP A 185 7.78 15.77 0.86
N VAL A 186 7.48 14.60 1.43
CA VAL A 186 6.48 14.41 2.49
C VAL A 186 7.13 14.40 3.86
N THR A 187 8.29 13.76 4.02
CA THR A 187 8.92 13.56 5.34
C THR A 187 10.36 14.07 5.38
N LEU A 188 10.57 15.19 6.09
CA LEU A 188 11.89 15.76 6.37
C LEU A 188 12.78 14.82 7.22
N LYS A 189 12.17 13.95 8.05
CA LYS A 189 12.91 13.03 8.94
C LYS A 189 13.75 11.98 8.19
N ASN A 190 13.37 11.62 6.97
CA ASN A 190 14.12 10.64 6.17
C ASN A 190 15.49 11.18 5.73
N HIS A 191 15.69 12.50 5.77
CA HIS A 191 16.97 13.13 5.41
C HIS A 191 18.02 13.10 6.54
N ILE A 192 17.63 12.71 7.76
CA ILE A 192 18.50 12.81 8.95
C ILE A 192 19.28 11.50 9.19
N ASN A 193 18.72 10.36 8.78
CA ASN A 193 19.31 9.04 9.03
C ASN A 193 19.25 8.20 7.75
N GLU A 194 20.41 7.92 7.16
CA GLU A 194 20.52 6.96 6.04
C GLU A 194 19.85 5.63 6.41
N ASN A 195 19.09 5.06 5.45
CA ASN A 195 18.39 3.79 5.55
C ASN A 195 17.34 3.74 6.68
N TRP A 196 16.77 4.89 7.06
CA TRP A 196 15.72 4.93 8.09
C TRP A 196 14.47 4.15 7.68
N VAL A 197 14.05 4.29 6.43
CA VAL A 197 12.88 3.60 5.88
C VAL A 197 13.09 2.07 5.90
N ASP A 198 14.27 1.60 5.48
CA ASP A 198 14.61 0.17 5.53
C ASP A 198 14.53 -0.40 6.96
N LYS A 199 15.06 0.34 7.95
CA LYS A 199 15.00 -0.07 9.37
C LYS A 199 13.55 -0.16 9.87
N LEU A 200 12.69 0.76 9.44
CA LEU A 200 11.27 0.76 9.77
C LEU A 200 10.55 -0.48 9.21
N PHE A 201 10.76 -0.80 7.94
CA PHE A 201 10.22 -2.03 7.33
C PHE A 201 10.81 -3.28 8.00
N GLN A 202 12.11 -3.32 8.27
CA GLN A 202 12.75 -4.45 8.94
C GLN A 202 12.10 -4.71 10.31
N LYS A 203 11.97 -3.68 11.14
CA LYS A 203 11.34 -3.80 12.46
C LYS A 203 9.89 -4.28 12.37
N SER A 204 9.15 -3.80 11.38
CA SER A 204 7.76 -4.20 11.15
C SER A 204 7.65 -5.67 10.73
N GLN A 205 8.54 -6.14 9.85
CA GLN A 205 8.64 -7.56 9.48
C GLN A 205 9.02 -8.44 10.67
N GLU A 206 10.03 -8.06 11.45
CA GLU A 206 10.44 -8.78 12.66
C GLU A 206 9.28 -8.93 13.65
N THR A 207 8.48 -7.87 13.80
CA THR A 207 7.28 -7.89 14.66
C THR A 207 6.25 -8.88 14.12
N LEU A 208 5.88 -8.80 12.84
CA LEU A 208 4.89 -9.70 12.23
C LEU A 208 5.37 -11.15 12.17
N GLU A 209 6.66 -11.41 12.04
CA GLU A 209 7.26 -12.74 12.11
C GLU A 209 7.00 -13.42 13.47
N ILE A 210 7.06 -12.66 14.57
CA ILE A 210 6.74 -13.18 15.90
C ILE A 210 5.26 -13.61 15.95
N TYR A 211 4.35 -12.76 15.47
CA TYR A 211 2.92 -13.09 15.42
C TYR A 211 2.62 -14.28 14.50
N LYS A 212 3.30 -14.36 13.35
CA LYS A 212 3.19 -15.50 12.44
C LYS A 212 3.58 -16.80 13.12
N LYS A 213 4.74 -16.84 13.81
CA LYS A 213 5.21 -18.03 14.54
C LYS A 213 4.20 -18.49 15.60
N ILE A 214 3.68 -17.54 16.38
CA ILE A 214 2.65 -17.83 17.39
C ILE A 214 1.37 -18.35 16.72
N ALA A 215 0.91 -17.70 15.65
CA ALA A 215 -0.29 -18.12 14.93
C ALA A 215 -0.14 -19.53 14.33
N ASP A 216 1.00 -19.83 13.73
CA ASP A 216 1.29 -21.15 13.17
C ASP A 216 1.31 -22.24 14.26
N GLU A 217 1.81 -21.93 15.45
CA GLU A 217 1.87 -22.88 16.56
C GLU A 217 0.52 -23.09 17.27
N PHE A 218 -0.26 -22.04 17.45
CA PHE A 218 -1.45 -22.06 18.33
C PHE A 218 -2.79 -21.93 17.62
N ILE A 219 -2.83 -21.34 16.40
CA ILE A 219 -4.07 -21.10 15.65
C ILE A 219 -4.18 -22.06 14.46
N TRP A 220 -3.11 -22.20 13.69
CA TRP A 220 -3.12 -22.94 12.43
C TRP A 220 -2.54 -24.34 12.51
N LYS A 221 -2.06 -24.74 13.69
CA LYS A 221 -1.58 -26.10 13.96
C LYS A 221 -2.77 -27.06 13.88
N LYS A 222 -2.73 -27.94 12.88
CA LYS A 222 -3.61 -29.11 12.77
C LYS A 222 -2.88 -30.32 13.32
#